data_AF-A0A2C6Z323-F1
#
_entry.id   AF-A0A2C6Z323-F1
#
_cell.length_a   1.000
_cell.length_b   1.000
_cell.length_c   1.000
_cell.angle_alpha   90.00
_cell.angle_beta   90.00
_cell.angle_gamma   90.00
#
_symmetry.space_group_name_H-M   'P 1'
#
loop_
_entity.id
_entity.type
_entity.pdbx_description
1 polymer ?
#
loop_
_entity_poly.entity_id
_entity_poly.type
_entity_poly.pdbx_seq_one_letter_code
_entity_poly.pdbx_strand_id
1 'polypeptide(L)' 'MTSQPPEDLKLSPEDAQIKAITDDMNLRMCLHLVKNGVPWDVAFSLDEIEVRAFVMIFGFLDGHDWDWEASCWKKKGD' A
#
# COMPACT_ATOMS: atom_id res chain seq x y z
N MET A 1 3.57 0.36 33.24
CA MET A 1 3.37 -1.06 32.91
C MET A 1 2.95 -1.14 31.45
N THR A 2 3.91 -1.21 30.54
CA THR A 2 3.66 -1.39 29.10
C THR A 2 3.53 -2.88 28.84
N SER A 3 2.31 -3.37 28.68
CA SER A 3 2.05 -4.74 28.24
C SER A 3 2.62 -4.90 26.83
N GLN A 4 3.71 -5.65 26.70
CA GLN A 4 4.12 -6.20 25.42
C GLN A 4 2.95 -7.02 24.85
N PRO A 5 2.73 -7.00 23.53
CA PRO A 5 1.79 -7.93 22.92
C PRO A 5 2.24 -9.36 23.29
N PRO A 6 1.34 -10.26 23.67
CA PRO A 6 1.71 -11.63 24.00
C PRO A 6 2.45 -12.27 22.82
N GLU A 7 3.66 -12.79 23.07
CA GLU A 7 4.59 -13.34 22.06
C GLU A 7 4.04 -14.57 21.31
N ASP A 8 2.87 -15.09 21.68
CA ASP A 8 2.37 -16.39 21.24
C ASP A 8 1.01 -16.37 20.53
N LEU A 9 0.55 -15.24 20.00
CA LEU A 9 -0.56 -15.24 19.03
C LEU A 9 -0.04 -15.75 17.68
N LYS A 10 0.29 -17.05 17.62
CA LYS A 10 0.54 -17.78 16.39
C LYS A 10 -0.72 -17.68 15.55
N LEU A 11 -0.66 -16.86 14.50
CA LEU A 11 -1.69 -16.77 13.47
C LEU A 11 -2.04 -18.19 13.01
N SER A 12 -3.34 -18.49 12.88
CA SER A 12 -3.73 -19.74 12.26
C SER A 12 -3.13 -19.81 10.83
N PRO A 13 -2.94 -21.00 10.25
CA PRO A 13 -2.42 -21.11 8.88
C PRO A 13 -3.22 -20.27 7.86
N GLU A 14 -4.53 -20.14 8.08
CA GLU A 14 -5.43 -19.30 7.29
C GLU A 14 -5.15 -17.80 7.50
N ASP A 15 -5.02 -17.35 8.75
CA ASP A 15 -4.71 -15.95 9.06
C ASP A 15 -3.30 -15.55 8.58
N ALA A 16 -2.34 -16.47 8.64
CA ALA A 16 -0.99 -16.27 8.11
C ALA A 16 -1.01 -16.11 6.58
N GLN A 17 -1.88 -16.83 5.90
CA GLN A 17 -2.06 -16.73 4.45
C GLN A 17 -2.76 -15.42 4.06
N ILE A 18 -3.81 -15.02 4.80
CA ILE A 18 -4.45 -13.71 4.65
C ILE A 18 -3.46 -12.59 4.91
N LYS A 19 -2.60 -12.73 5.93
CA LYS A 19 -1.53 -11.77 6.21
C LYS A 19 -0.53 -11.68 5.05
N ALA A 20 -0.09 -12.80 4.50
CA ALA A 20 0.82 -12.82 3.36
C ALA A 20 0.20 -12.14 2.12
N ILE A 21 -1.08 -12.40 1.84
CA ILE A 21 -1.81 -11.74 0.75
C ILE A 21 -1.93 -10.24 1.01
N THR A 22 -2.29 -9.85 2.23
CA THR A 22 -2.39 -8.42 2.57
C THR A 22 -1.05 -7.72 2.57
N ASP A 23 0.08 -8.39 2.77
CA ASP A 23 1.43 -7.81 2.70
C ASP A 23 1.99 -7.69 1.26
N ASP A 24 1.28 -8.20 0.25
CA ASP A 24 1.62 -7.98 -1.15
C ASP A 24 1.48 -6.49 -1.51
N MET A 25 2.61 -5.84 -1.78
CA MET A 25 2.65 -4.42 -2.11
C MET A 25 1.94 -4.12 -3.43
N ASN A 26 2.06 -5.00 -4.44
CA ASN A 26 1.43 -4.78 -5.73
C ASN A 26 -0.10 -4.86 -5.60
N LEU A 27 -0.59 -5.85 -4.84
CA LEU A 27 -2.01 -5.94 -4.53
C LEU A 27 -2.52 -4.67 -3.81
N ARG A 28 -1.79 -4.17 -2.81
CA ARG A 28 -2.15 -2.91 -2.13
C ARG A 28 -2.23 -1.73 -3.09
N MET A 29 -1.29 -1.62 -4.03
CA MET A 29 -1.28 -0.55 -5.01
C MET A 29 -2.44 -0.65 -6.00
N CYS A 30 -2.73 -1.82 -6.56
CA CYS A 30 -3.90 -2.03 -7.42
C CYS A 30 -5.21 -1.68 -6.69
N LEU A 31 -5.36 -2.12 -5.43
CA LEU A 31 -6.52 -1.78 -4.61
C LEU A 31 -6.60 -0.28 -4.30
N HIS A 32 -5.47 0.41 -4.13
CA HIS A 32 -5.43 1.86 -3.99
C HIS A 32 -5.92 2.58 -5.25
N LEU A 33 -5.54 2.11 -6.44
CA LEU A 33 -6.06 2.62 -7.71
C LEU A 33 -7.59 2.45 -7.79
N VAL A 34 -8.11 1.27 -7.46
CA VAL A 34 -9.55 1.00 -7.43
C VAL A 34 -10.29 1.92 -6.47
N LYS A 35 -9.75 2.12 -5.26
CA LYS A 35 -10.29 3.05 -4.27
C LYS A 35 -10.39 4.49 -4.83
N ASN A 36 -9.46 4.89 -5.69
CA ASN A 36 -9.42 6.20 -6.35
C ASN A 36 -10.21 6.26 -7.67
N GLY A 37 -11.02 5.25 -7.97
CA GLY A 37 -11.96 5.26 -9.11
C GLY A 37 -11.41 4.67 -10.41
N VAL A 38 -10.21 4.08 -10.40
CA VAL A 38 -9.72 3.30 -11.54
C VAL A 38 -10.54 2.00 -11.63
N PRO A 39 -11.10 1.64 -12.79
CA PRO A 39 -11.82 0.38 -12.96
C PRO A 39 -10.98 -0.85 -12.58
N TRP A 40 -11.62 -1.89 -12.04
CA TRP A 40 -10.94 -3.09 -11.54
C TRP A 40 -10.08 -3.78 -12.60
N ASP A 41 -10.65 -3.98 -13.79
CA ASP A 41 -9.97 -4.56 -14.95
C ASP A 41 -8.74 -3.74 -15.36
N VAL A 42 -8.85 -2.41 -15.37
CA VAL A 42 -7.73 -1.52 -15.67
C VAL A 42 -6.66 -1.65 -14.60
N ALA A 43 -7.00 -1.48 -13.31
CA ALA A 43 -6.04 -1.48 -12.21
C ALA A 43 -5.22 -2.78 -12.09
N PHE A 44 -5.78 -3.92 -12.51
CA PHE A 44 -5.11 -5.23 -12.50
C PHE A 44 -4.53 -5.65 -13.87
N SER A 45 -4.69 -4.83 -14.92
CA SER A 45 -4.08 -5.03 -16.25
C SER A 45 -2.79 -4.24 -16.45
N LEU A 46 -2.57 -3.20 -15.64
CA LEU A 46 -1.38 -2.36 -15.68
C LEU A 46 -0.14 -3.12 -15.22
N ASP A 47 1.01 -2.77 -15.79
CA ASP A 47 2.27 -3.28 -15.30
C ASP A 47 2.68 -2.62 -13.97
N GLU A 48 3.70 -3.17 -13.32
CA GLU A 48 4.14 -2.69 -12.01
C GLU A 48 4.62 -1.22 -12.04
N ILE A 49 5.22 -0.79 -13.14
CA ILE A 49 5.75 0.58 -13.28
C ILE A 49 4.59 1.57 -13.44
N GLU A 50 3.60 1.22 -14.26
CA GLU A 50 2.39 2.01 -14.47
C GLU A 50 1.59 2.14 -13.18
N VAL A 51 1.39 1.04 -12.44
CA VAL A 51 0.71 1.05 -11.13
C VAL A 51 1.43 1.99 -10.15
N ARG A 52 2.75 1.89 -10.04
CA ARG A 52 3.55 2.78 -9.19
C ARG A 52 3.43 4.25 -9.63
N ALA A 53 3.43 4.52 -10.94
CA ALA A 53 3.27 5.87 -11.46
C ALA A 53 1.92 6.49 -11.09
N PHE A 54 0.83 5.73 -11.17
CA PHE A 54 -0.49 6.19 -10.73
C PHE A 54 -0.53 6.48 -9.23
N VAL A 55 0.04 5.61 -8.40
CA VAL A 55 0.14 5.84 -6.95
C VAL A 55 0.89 7.14 -6.65
N MET A 56 1.98 7.41 -7.36
CA MET A 56 2.71 8.67 -7.24
C MET A 56 1.86 9.88 -7.64
N ILE A 57 1.16 9.79 -8.77
CA ILE A 57 0.28 10.88 -9.22
C ILE A 57 -0.82 11.15 -8.19
N PHE A 58 -1.49 10.12 -7.66
CA PHE A 58 -2.52 10.30 -6.64
C PHE A 58 -1.97 10.91 -5.35
N GLY A 59 -0.79 10.48 -4.89
CA GLY A 59 -0.16 11.11 -3.73
C GLY A 59 0.14 12.60 -3.94
N PHE A 60 0.61 13.00 -5.13
CA PHE A 60 0.80 14.42 -5.46
C PHE A 60 -0.53 15.19 -5.53
N LEU A 61 -1.59 14.59 -6.09
CA LEU A 61 -2.92 15.20 -6.15
C LEU A 61 -3.56 15.37 -4.76
N ASP A 62 -3.30 14.44 -3.86
CA ASP A 62 -3.69 14.52 -2.44
C ASP A 62 -2.86 15.55 -1.64
N GLY A 63 -1.89 16.20 -2.31
CA GLY A 63 -1.07 17.26 -1.72
C GLY A 63 0.09 16.74 -0.88
N HIS A 64 0.49 15.47 -1.05
CA HIS A 64 1.73 14.96 -0.49
C HIS A 64 2.93 15.31 -1.38
N ASP A 65 4.12 15.35 -0.79
CA ASP A 65 5.38 15.43 -1.52
C ASP A 65 6.13 14.09 -1.37
N TRP A 66 6.92 13.70 -2.37
CA TRP A 66 7.70 12.47 -2.33
C TRP A 66 9.18 12.78 -2.04
N ASP A 67 9.74 12.13 -1.04
CA ASP A 67 11.17 12.13 -0.78
C ASP A 67 11.84 11.05 -1.63
N TRP A 68 12.62 11.48 -2.63
CA TRP A 68 13.34 10.58 -3.52
C TRP A 68 14.57 9.94 -2.86
N GLU A 69 15.17 10.59 -1.86
CA GLU A 69 16.34 10.06 -1.15
C GLU A 69 15.91 8.99 -0.14
N ALA A 70 14.89 9.30 0.68
CA ALA A 70 14.33 8.36 1.64
C ALA A 70 13.34 7.35 1.02
N SER A 71 12.93 7.56 -0.24
CA SER A 71 11.91 6.77 -0.95
C SER A 71 10.61 6.64 -0.17
N CYS A 72 10.08 7.77 0.34
CA CYS A 72 8.85 7.79 1.14
C CYS A 72 8.02 9.06 0.94
N TRP A 73 6.73 8.97 1.27
CA TRP A 73 5.82 10.12 1.27
C TRP A 73 6.09 11.06 2.44
N LYS A 74 6.10 12.36 2.17
CA LYS A 74 6.09 13.45 3.14
C LYS A 74 4.75 14.17 3.09
N LYS A 75 4.25 14.56 4.27
CA LYS A 75 3.15 15.53 4.30
C LYS A 75 3.70 16.89 3.92
N LYS A 76 2.97 17.59 3.06
CA LYS A 76 3.33 18.95 2.69
C LYS A 76 3.14 19.86 3.89
N GLY A 77 4.23 20.40 4.42
CA GLY A 77 4.23 21.33 5.56
C GLY A 77 4.90 20.83 6.85
N ASP A 78 5.49 19.63 6.87
CA ASP A 78 6.42 19.17 7.91
C ASP A 78 7.89 19.50 7.54
#